data_AF-A0A2J4ZE92-F1
#
_entry.id   AF-A0A2J4ZE92-F1
#
_cell.length_a   1.000
_cell.length_b   1.000
_cell.length_c   1.000
_cell.angle_alpha   90.00
_cell.angle_beta   90.00
_cell.angle_gamma   90.00
#
_symmetry.space_group_name_H-M   'P 1'
#
loop_
_entity.id
_entity.type
_entity.pdbx_description
1 polymer ?
#
loop_
_entity_poly.entity_id
_entity_poly.type
_entity_poly.pdbx_seq_one_letter_code
_entity_poly.pdbx_strand_id
1 'polypeptide(L)'
;MSEQPFWQHKTLDEMSDAEWESLCDGCGQCCLHKLMDEDTDEIYFTNVACRQLNIKTCQCRNYERRFEYEPDCIKLTRDNLPTFEWLPPTCAYRLLAEGQPLPHWHPLLT
;
A
#
# COMPACT_ATOMS: atom_id res chain seq x y z
N MET A 1 4.35 0.80 31.27
CA MET A 1 3.36 1.61 30.57
C MET A 1 3.58 1.32 29.10
N SER A 2 2.71 0.53 28.48
CA SER A 2 2.86 0.23 27.06
C SER A 2 2.60 1.53 26.30
N GLU A 3 3.66 2.09 25.72
CA GLU A 3 3.53 3.22 24.79
C GLU A 3 2.47 2.86 23.75
N GLN A 4 1.50 3.75 23.54
CA GLN A 4 0.51 3.53 22.49
C GLN A 4 1.26 3.44 21.15
N PRO A 5 0.91 2.47 20.29
CA PRO A 5 1.58 2.34 19.01
C PRO A 5 1.49 3.60 18.16
N PHE A 6 2.53 3.89 17.35
CA PHE A 6 2.63 5.14 16.59
C PHE A 6 1.44 5.38 15.67
N TRP A 7 0.92 4.33 15.03
CA TRP A 7 -0.23 4.42 14.11
C TRP A 7 -1.57 4.70 14.80
N GLN A 8 -1.63 4.69 16.13
CA GLN A 8 -2.83 5.04 16.90
C GLN A 8 -2.86 6.50 17.34
N HIS A 9 -1.70 7.16 17.43
CA HIS A 9 -1.61 8.51 17.98
C HIS A 9 -0.99 9.54 17.03
N LYS A 10 -0.25 9.10 16.00
CA LYS A 10 0.25 9.97 14.93
C LYS A 10 -0.71 9.96 13.75
N THR A 11 -0.95 11.13 13.18
CA THR A 11 -1.52 11.26 11.83
C THR A 11 -0.51 10.76 10.78
N LEU A 12 -1.00 10.42 9.59
CA LEU A 12 -0.14 9.97 8.48
C LEU A 12 0.96 10.99 8.13
N ASP A 13 0.64 12.29 8.23
CA ASP A 13 1.56 13.40 7.97
C ASP A 13 2.67 13.54 9.01
N GLU A 14 2.44 13.07 10.24
CA GLU A 14 3.42 13.10 11.34
C GLU A 14 4.36 11.89 11.34
N MET A 15 4.07 10.87 10.53
CA MET A 15 4.89 9.66 10.45
C MET A 15 6.20 9.95 9.74
N SER A 16 7.31 9.44 10.27
CA SER A 16 8.57 9.35 9.53
C SER A 16 8.46 8.37 8.34
N ASP A 17 9.40 8.42 7.40
CA ASP A 17 9.39 7.50 6.25
C ASP A 17 9.52 6.04 6.66
N ALA A 18 10.24 5.74 7.75
CA ALA A 18 10.34 4.39 8.29
C ALA A 18 9.01 3.90 8.88
N GLU A 19 8.31 4.77 9.62
CA GLU A 19 6.99 4.47 10.16
C GLU A 19 5.96 4.27 9.05
N TRP A 20 5.98 5.15 8.04
CA TRP A 20 5.14 5.04 6.86
C TRP A 20 5.36 3.72 6.11
N GLU A 21 6.59 3.38 5.75
CA GLU A 21 6.88 2.12 5.04
C GLU A 21 6.50 0.89 5.87
N SER A 22 6.57 0.97 7.21
CA SER A 22 6.16 -0.13 8.11
C SER A 22 4.66 -0.37 8.16
N LEU A 23 3.83 0.57 7.66
CA LEU A 23 2.40 0.34 7.49
C LEU A 23 2.10 -0.68 6.39
N CYS A 24 2.99 -0.87 5.42
CA CYS A 24 2.78 -1.84 4.35
C CYS A 24 2.77 -3.27 4.91
N ASP A 25 1.66 -3.99 4.73
CA ASP A 25 1.53 -5.40 5.12
C ASP A 25 2.19 -6.37 4.12
N GLY A 26 2.74 -5.87 3.00
CA GLY A 26 3.37 -6.69 1.98
C GLY A 26 2.39 -7.57 1.19
N CYS A 27 1.11 -7.20 1.10
CA CYS A 27 0.10 -7.99 0.37
C CYS A 27 0.34 -8.13 -1.14
N GLY A 28 1.12 -7.24 -1.75
CA GLY A 28 1.46 -7.27 -3.18
C GLY A 28 0.33 -6.82 -4.12
N GLN A 29 -0.83 -6.41 -3.61
CA GLN A 29 -1.99 -6.00 -4.43
C GLN A 29 -1.73 -4.73 -5.25
N CYS A 30 -0.89 -3.82 -4.76
CA CYS A 30 -0.48 -2.64 -5.52
C CYS A 30 0.34 -3.01 -6.77
N CYS A 31 1.03 -4.16 -6.76
CA CYS A 31 1.85 -4.68 -7.85
C CYS A 31 1.05 -5.42 -8.94
N LEU A 32 -0.28 -5.53 -8.80
CA LEU A 32 -1.14 -6.13 -9.82
C LEU A 32 -1.55 -5.06 -10.83
N HIS A 33 -1.61 -5.45 -12.10
CA HIS A 33 -2.12 -4.61 -13.17
C HIS A 33 -3.60 -4.32 -12.95
N LYS A 34 -3.98 -3.09 -13.26
CA LYS A 34 -5.34 -2.58 -13.14
C LYS A 34 -5.74 -2.06 -14.51
N LEU A 35 -6.98 -2.32 -14.89
CA LEU A 35 -7.55 -1.83 -16.14
C LEU A 35 -8.51 -0.70 -15.78
N MET A 36 -8.43 0.40 -16.50
CA MET A 36 -9.38 1.50 -16.37
C MET A 36 -10.30 1.46 -17.59
N ASP A 37 -11.60 1.51 -17.34
CA ASP A 37 -12.61 1.65 -18.38
C ASP A 37 -12.55 3.05 -19.01
N GLU A 38 -12.59 3.12 -20.33
CA GLU A 38 -12.41 4.39 -21.05
C GLU A 38 -13.65 5.31 -21.02
N ASP A 39 -14.83 4.75 -20.76
CA ASP A 39 -16.10 5.49 -20.76
C ASP A 39 -16.53 5.91 -19.35
N THR A 40 -16.14 5.14 -18.34
CA THR A 40 -16.64 5.29 -16.95
C THR A 40 -15.57 5.61 -15.91
N ASP A 41 -14.28 5.57 -16.29
CA ASP A 41 -13.13 5.65 -15.38
C ASP A 41 -13.12 4.57 -14.28
N GLU A 42 -13.94 3.51 -14.40
CA GLU A 42 -13.99 2.43 -13.43
C GLU A 42 -12.68 1.60 -13.46
N ILE A 43 -12.13 1.31 -12.28
CA ILE A 43 -10.89 0.55 -12.14
C ILE A 43 -11.18 -0.91 -11.83
N TYR A 44 -10.82 -1.80 -12.75
CA TYR A 44 -10.87 -3.24 -12.60
C TYR A 44 -9.54 -3.82 -12.13
N PHE A 45 -9.61 -4.64 -11.09
CA PHE A 45 -8.46 -5.39 -10.58
C PHE A 45 -8.25 -6.66 -11.39
N THR A 46 -6.99 -6.95 -11.71
CA THR A 46 -6.60 -8.21 -12.34
C THR A 46 -5.78 -9.07 -11.38
N ASN A 47 -5.61 -10.34 -11.72
CA ASN A 47 -4.66 -11.24 -11.09
C ASN A 47 -3.32 -11.31 -11.86
N VAL A 48 -3.04 -10.32 -12.73
CA VAL A 48 -1.81 -10.25 -13.51
C VAL A 48 -0.80 -9.40 -12.74
N ALA A 49 0.26 -10.05 -12.27
CA ALA A 49 1.32 -9.39 -11.53
C ALA A 49 2.31 -8.64 -12.43
N CYS A 50 2.87 -7.54 -11.93
CA CYS A 50 4.01 -6.88 -12.57
C CYS A 50 5.24 -7.80 -12.60
N ARG A 51 6.22 -7.46 -13.42
CA ARG A 51 7.40 -8.32 -13.67
C ARG A 51 8.27 -8.51 -12.43
N GLN A 52 8.21 -7.58 -11.47
CA GLN A 52 9.03 -7.60 -10.26
C GLN A 52 8.39 -8.32 -9.07
N LEU A 53 7.10 -8.67 -9.12
CA LEU A 53 6.45 -9.36 -8.01
C LEU A 53 6.89 -10.83 -7.95
N ASN A 54 7.29 -11.29 -6.76
CA ASN A 54 7.40 -12.71 -6.48
C ASN A 54 6.05 -13.25 -5.97
N ILE A 55 5.31 -13.92 -6.84
CA ILE A 55 3.97 -14.46 -6.53
C ILE A 55 3.93 -15.52 -5.42
N LYS A 56 5.09 -16.05 -4.98
CA LYS A 56 5.16 -16.98 -3.85
C LYS A 56 5.26 -16.28 -2.50
N THR A 57 5.86 -15.08 -2.47
CA THR A 57 6.14 -14.33 -1.24
C THR A 57 5.39 -13.00 -1.17
N CYS A 58 4.70 -12.62 -2.25
CA CYS A 58 4.04 -11.31 -2.43
C CYS A 58 4.98 -10.09 -2.32
N GLN A 59 6.30 -10.32 -2.39
CA GLN A 59 7.30 -9.26 -2.27
C GLN A 59 7.89 -8.87 -3.62
N CYS A 60 8.21 -7.60 -3.78
CA CYS A 60 8.96 -7.11 -4.93
C CYS A 60 10.41 -7.60 -4.86
N ARG A 61 10.92 -8.16 -5.95
CA ARG A 61 12.30 -8.68 -6.06
C ARG A 61 13.36 -7.58 -5.94
N ASN A 62 13.01 -6.34 -6.31
CA ASN A 62 13.91 -5.20 -6.35
C ASN A 62 13.23 -3.96 -5.77
N TYR A 63 12.66 -4.03 -4.56
CA TYR A 63 11.82 -2.96 -4.01
C TYR A 63 12.51 -1.59 -3.97
N GLU A 64 13.77 -1.52 -3.56
CA GLU A 64 14.54 -0.27 -3.48
C GLU A 64 14.78 0.37 -4.87
N ARG A 65 14.94 -0.47 -5.89
CA ARG A 65 15.22 -0.06 -7.28
C ARG A 65 14.01 -0.23 -8.20
N ARG A 66 12.80 -0.35 -7.63
CA ARG A 66 11.60 -0.78 -8.36
C ARG A 66 11.27 0.12 -9.54
N PHE A 67 11.49 1.42 -9.40
CA PHE A 67 11.24 2.41 -10.44
C PHE A 67 12.22 2.33 -11.62
N GLU A 68 13.39 1.71 -11.44
CA GLU A 68 14.32 1.45 -12.54
C GLU A 68 13.86 0.25 -13.40
N TYR A 69 13.16 -0.71 -12.79
CA TYR A 69 12.77 -1.96 -13.43
C TYR A 69 11.33 -1.99 -13.92
N GLU A 70 10.45 -1.22 -13.29
CA GLU A 70 9.02 -1.17 -13.58
C GLU A 70 8.60 0.31 -13.71
N PRO A 71 8.56 0.85 -14.94
CA PRO A 71 8.23 2.25 -15.20
C PRO A 71 6.84 2.66 -14.69
N ASP A 72 5.91 1.72 -14.68
CA ASP A 72 4.55 1.91 -14.19
C ASP A 72 4.42 1.72 -12.67
N CYS A 73 5.53 1.46 -11.96
CA CYS A 73 5.52 1.36 -10.51
C CYS A 73 5.33 2.74 -9.90
N ILE A 74 4.36 2.85 -8.99
CA ILE A 74 3.99 4.13 -8.38
C ILE A 74 4.50 4.18 -6.94
N LYS A 75 5.08 5.33 -6.57
CA LYS A 75 5.42 5.62 -5.18
C LYS A 75 4.17 6.14 -4.47
N LEU A 76 3.64 5.37 -3.52
CA LEU A 76 2.61 5.84 -2.62
C LEU A 76 3.25 6.71 -1.53
N THR A 77 2.72 7.91 -1.35
CA THR A 77 3.19 8.94 -0.42
C THR A 77 1.99 9.52 0.31
N ARG A 78 2.25 10.24 1.41
CA ARG A 78 1.21 10.93 2.18
C ARG A 78 0.42 11.91 1.30
N ASP A 79 1.13 12.68 0.48
CA ASP A 79 0.54 13.72 -0.38
C ASP A 79 -0.36 13.16 -1.48
N ASN A 80 0.04 12.05 -2.09
CA ASN A 80 -0.71 11.48 -3.21
C ASN A 80 -1.72 10.42 -2.77
N LEU A 81 -1.69 9.91 -1.52
CA LEU A 81 -2.63 8.90 -1.04
C LEU A 81 -4.11 9.21 -1.35
N PRO A 82 -4.61 10.44 -1.19
CA PRO A 82 -6.01 10.77 -1.50
C PRO A 82 -6.39 10.57 -2.97
N THR A 83 -5.41 10.53 -3.88
CA THR A 83 -5.65 10.33 -5.32
C THR A 83 -5.77 8.85 -5.70
N PHE A 84 -5.56 7.91 -4.77
CA PHE A 84 -5.63 6.47 -5.04
C PHE A 84 -6.97 5.88 -4.61
N GLU A 85 -7.98 6.10 -5.42
CA GLU A 85 -9.33 5.55 -5.18
C GLU A 85 -9.37 4.01 -5.30
N TRP A 86 -8.37 3.41 -5.95
CA TRP A 86 -8.26 1.97 -6.17
C TRP A 86 -7.51 1.20 -5.08
N LEU A 87 -7.06 1.84 -4.00
CA LEU A 87 -6.39 1.06 -2.96
C LEU A 87 -7.31 -0.02 -2.40
N PRO A 88 -6.80 -1.25 -2.19
CA PRO A 88 -7.59 -2.33 -1.63
C PRO A 88 -8.25 -1.90 -0.32
N PRO A 89 -9.46 -2.38 -0.01
CA PRO A 89 -10.19 -1.99 1.20
C PRO A 89 -9.44 -2.38 2.49
N THR A 90 -8.51 -3.34 2.42
CA THR A 90 -7.67 -3.78 3.54
C THR A 90 -6.32 -3.07 3.60
N CYS A 91 -6.03 -2.14 2.68
CA CYS A 91 -4.74 -1.44 2.64
C CYS A 91 -4.58 -0.56 3.88
N ALA A 92 -3.49 -0.78 4.64
CA ALA A 92 -3.23 -0.05 5.88
C ALA A 92 -3.22 1.48 5.71
N TYR A 93 -2.62 1.99 4.63
CA TYR A 93 -2.60 3.42 4.32
C TYR A 93 -4.00 4.00 4.18
N ARG A 94 -4.87 3.30 3.43
CA ARG A 94 -6.26 3.68 3.23
C ARG A 94 -7.04 3.63 4.55
N LEU A 95 -6.95 2.52 5.28
CA LEU A 95 -7.66 2.34 6.54
C LEU A 95 -7.31 3.44 7.54
N LEU A 96 -6.03 3.73 7.72
CA LEU A 96 -5.58 4.75 8.66
C LEU A 96 -5.96 6.17 8.21
N ALA A 97 -5.95 6.45 6.89
CA ALA A 97 -6.47 7.73 6.36
C ALA A 97 -7.97 7.90 6.64
N GLU A 98 -8.74 6.81 6.60
CA GLU A 98 -10.16 6.77 6.93
C GLU A 98 -10.44 6.69 8.46
N GLY A 99 -9.40 6.68 9.30
CA GLY A 99 -9.53 6.54 10.76
C GLY A 99 -9.97 5.15 11.23
N GLN A 100 -9.84 4.15 10.36
CA GLN A 100 -10.16 2.74 10.65
C GLN A 100 -8.98 2.01 11.29
N PRO A 101 -9.24 0.99 12.14
CA PRO A 101 -8.17 0.19 12.73
C PRO A 101 -7.52 -0.73 11.70
N LEU A 102 -6.26 -1.10 11.97
CA LEU A 102 -5.58 -2.15 11.20
C LEU A 102 -6.25 -3.52 11.41
N PRO A 103 -6.30 -4.39 10.39
CA PRO A 103 -6.83 -5.74 10.54
C PRO A 103 -6.04 -6.55 11.56
N HIS A 104 -6.70 -7.48 12.28
CA HIS A 104 -6.09 -8.26 13.37
C HIS A 104 -4.84 -9.09 12.97
N TRP A 105 -4.70 -9.42 11.69
CA TRP A 105 -3.58 -10.17 11.12
C TRP A 105 -2.43 -9.28 10.63
N HIS A 106 -2.57 -7.96 10.72
CA HIS A 106 -1.58 -7.01 10.25
C HIS A 106 -0.26 -7.15 11.02
N PRO A 107 0.93 -7.14 10.36
CA PRO A 107 2.21 -7.36 11.02
C PRO A 107 2.51 -6.43 12.20
N LEU A 108 2.02 -5.19 12.17
CA LEU A 108 2.17 -4.24 13.29
C LEU A 108 1.41 -4.65 14.57
N LEU A 109 0.49 -5.60 14.51
CA LEU A 109 -0.25 -6.11 15.68
C LEU A 109 0.33 -7.41 16.24
N THR A 110 1.33 -8.00 15.58
CA THR A 110 1.92 -9.31 15.92
C THR A 110 3.35 -9.19 16.40
#